data_AF-A0A9N9PAJ1-F1
#
_entry.id   AF-A0A9N9PAJ1-F1
#
_cell.length_a   1.000
_cell.length_b   1.000
_cell.length_c   1.000
_cell.angle_alpha   90.00
_cell.angle_beta   90.00
_cell.angle_gamma   90.00
#
_symmetry.space_group_name_H-M   'P 1'
#
loop_
_entity.id
_entity.type
_entity.pdbx_description
1 polymer ?
#
loop_
_entity_poly.entity_id
_entity_poly.type
_entity_poly.pdbx_seq_one_letter_code
_entity_poly.pdbx_strand_id
1 'polypeptide(L)' 'MSQSMNNSGPIKVAERVAHFKQDVWSIFTPLAAQLKAVNLGQGFMNFPPPDFVRKAAITAINTDDCNQY' A
#
# COMPACT_ATOMS: atom_id res chain seq x y z
N MET A 1 14.59 -46.65 -3.41
CA MET A 1 13.76 -45.54 -2.88
C MET A 1 14.08 -44.30 -3.69
N SER A 2 13.31 -44.04 -4.75
CA SER A 2 13.49 -42.86 -5.60
C SER A 2 12.48 -41.81 -5.17
N GLN A 3 12.95 -40.69 -4.62
CA GLN A 3 12.09 -39.55 -4.31
C GLN A 3 11.70 -38.85 -5.62
N SER A 4 10.38 -38.70 -5.84
CA SER A 4 9.82 -37.93 -6.95
C SER A 4 10.08 -36.43 -6.70
N MET A 5 10.88 -35.80 -7.56
CA MET A 5 11.06 -34.34 -7.57
C MET A 5 9.83 -33.69 -8.21
N ASN A 6 9.04 -32.97 -7.41
CA ASN A 6 7.97 -32.10 -7.92
C ASN A 6 8.60 -30.91 -8.67
N ASN A 7 8.63 -31.01 -9.99
CA ASN A 7 9.08 -29.94 -10.87
C ASN A 7 7.91 -28.97 -11.12
N SER A 8 7.66 -28.07 -10.18
CA SER A 8 6.73 -26.96 -10.38
C SER A 8 7.36 -25.98 -11.36
N GLY A 9 6.86 -25.96 -12.60
CA GLY A 9 7.29 -25.00 -13.62
C GLY A 9 7.10 -23.53 -13.19
N PRO A 10 7.70 -22.56 -13.91
CA PRO A 10 7.65 -21.16 -13.52
C PRO A 10 6.20 -20.68 -13.37
N ILE A 11 5.93 -19.97 -12.27
CA ILE A 11 4.60 -19.42 -11.97
C ILE A 11 4.23 -18.43 -13.07
N LYS A 12 3.19 -18.76 -13.85
CA LYS A 12 2.67 -17.90 -14.91
C LYS A 12 1.82 -16.79 -14.30
N VAL A 13 2.10 -15.54 -14.68
CA VAL A 13 1.32 -14.37 -14.26
C VAL A 13 -0.08 -14.42 -14.87
N ALA A 14 -1.10 -14.02 -14.09
CA ALA A 14 -2.48 -13.98 -14.59
C ALA A 14 -2.62 -12.96 -15.74
N GLU A 15 -3.27 -13.38 -16.83
CA GLU A 15 -3.37 -12.63 -18.08
C GLU A 15 -3.93 -11.21 -17.90
N ARG A 16 -4.98 -11.08 -17.08
CA ARG A 16 -5.63 -9.79 -16.79
C ARG A 16 -4.71 -8.71 -16.20
N VAL A 17 -3.61 -9.10 -15.55
CA VAL A 17 -2.67 -8.15 -14.92
C VAL A 17 -1.28 -8.16 -15.57
N ALA A 18 -1.03 -9.03 -16.55
CA ALA A 18 0.30 -9.23 -17.13
C ALA A 18 0.87 -7.98 -17.83
N HIS A 19 0.01 -7.02 -18.20
CA HIS A 19 0.41 -5.75 -18.82
C HIS A 19 0.83 -4.67 -17.81
N PHE A 20 0.45 -4.80 -16.53
CA PHE A 20 0.89 -3.89 -15.47
C PHE A 20 2.30 -4.27 -15.04
N LYS A 21 3.30 -3.50 -15.49
CA LYS A 21 4.70 -3.72 -15.13
C LYS A 21 5.13 -2.88 -13.93
N GLN A 22 5.19 -1.57 -14.12
CA GLN A 22 5.65 -0.61 -13.13
C GLN A 22 4.92 0.71 -13.36
N ASP A 23 4.53 1.37 -12.29
CA ASP A 23 3.86 2.66 -12.33
C ASP A 23 4.80 3.80 -11.90
N VAL A 24 4.35 5.03 -12.08
CA VAL A 24 5.13 6.22 -11.69
C VAL A 24 5.44 6.23 -10.19
N TRP A 25 4.53 5.74 -9.36
CA TRP A 25 4.69 5.75 -7.90
C TRP A 25 5.81 4.81 -7.45
N SER A 26 5.89 3.61 -8.03
CA SER A 26 6.92 2.61 -7.78
C SER A 26 8.31 3.01 -8.31
N ILE A 27 8.40 3.97 -9.24
CA ILE A 27 9.67 4.56 -9.70
C ILE A 27 10.08 5.72 -8.80
N PHE A 28 9.21 6.73 -8.66
CA PHE A 28 9.59 8.02 -8.09
C PHE A 28 9.57 8.03 -6.56
N THR A 29 8.72 7.21 -5.91
CA THR A 29 8.68 7.17 -4.44
C THR A 29 10.01 6.68 -3.84
N PRO A 30 10.61 5.56 -4.30
CA PRO A 30 11.92 5.13 -3.81
C PRO A 30 13.03 6.13 -4.14
N LEU A 31 13.01 6.72 -5.34
CA LEU A 31 14.02 7.69 -5.77
C LEU A 31 14.01 8.96 -4.91
N ALA A 32 12.82 9.51 -4.61
CA ALA A 32 12.67 10.67 -3.74
C ALA A 32 13.20 10.39 -2.33
N ALA A 33 12.97 9.18 -1.79
CA ALA A 33 13.49 8.76 -0.50
C ALA A 33 15.03 8.63 -0.50
N GLN A 34 15.61 8.03 -1.53
CA GLN A 34 17.07 7.87 -1.68
C GLN A 34 17.80 9.21 -1.76
N LEU A 35 17.26 10.14 -2.53
CA LEU A 35 17.87 11.45 -2.75
C LEU A 35 17.53 12.49 -1.68
N LYS A 36 16.66 12.15 -0.72
CA LYS A 36 16.08 13.09 0.26
C LYS A 36 15.51 14.34 -0.41
N ALA A 37 14.86 14.14 -1.56
CA ALA A 37 14.31 15.22 -2.35
C ALA A 37 13.12 15.88 -1.64
N VAL A 38 12.89 17.17 -1.90
CA VAL A 38 11.64 17.83 -1.52
C VAL A 38 10.51 17.22 -2.35
N ASN A 39 9.57 16.53 -1.69
CA ASN A 39 8.52 15.79 -2.36
C ASN A 39 7.26 16.66 -2.54
N LEU A 40 7.08 17.21 -3.74
CA LEU A 40 5.85 17.92 -4.16
C LEU A 40 4.91 17.03 -4.99
N GLY A 41 5.28 15.76 -5.23
CA GLY A 41 4.46 14.81 -5.98
C GLY A 41 3.48 14.01 -5.11
N GLN A 42 3.61 14.10 -3.78
CA GLN A 42 2.68 13.45 -2.86
C GLN A 42 1.28 14.08 -2.94
N GLY A 43 0.25 13.25 -3.10
CA GLY A 43 -1.16 13.69 -3.13
C GLY A 43 -1.82 13.79 -1.75
N PHE A 44 -1.05 13.77 -0.66
CA PHE A 44 -1.56 13.81 0.71
C PHE A 44 -0.86 14.87 1.56
N MET A 45 -1.55 15.32 2.61
CA MET A 45 -1.06 16.39 3.49
C MET A 45 0.16 15.93 4.30
N ASN A 46 1.15 16.81 4.46
CA ASN A 46 2.35 16.56 5.27
C ASN A 46 2.20 17.04 6.73
N PHE A 47 0.99 17.42 7.13
CA PHE A 47 0.67 17.91 8.48
C PHE A 47 -0.53 17.13 9.05
N PRO A 48 -0.69 17.11 10.38
CA PRO A 48 -1.78 16.36 11.01
C PRO A 48 -3.16 16.91 10.64
N PRO A 49 -4.19 16.06 10.62
CA PRO A 49 -5.56 16.54 10.45
C PRO A 49 -5.99 17.43 11.62
N PRO A 50 -6.98 18.33 11.42
CA PRO A 50 -7.52 19.17 12.48
C PRO A 50 -8.01 18.37 13.71
N ASP A 51 -7.92 18.96 14.90
CA ASP A 51 -8.23 18.26 16.15
C ASP A 51 -9.65 17.71 16.24
N PHE A 52 -10.63 18.40 15.66
CA PHE A 52 -12.02 17.94 15.67
C PHE A 52 -12.18 16.64 14.87
N VAL A 53 -11.46 16.47 13.76
CA VAL A 53 -11.45 15.25 12.95
C VAL A 53 -10.84 14.10 13.75
N ARG A 54 -9.72 14.37 14.43
CA ARG A 54 -9.06 13.38 15.29
C ARG A 54 -9.95 12.93 16.45
N LYS A 55 -10.60 13.88 17.13
CA LYS A 55 -11.53 13.60 18.23
C LYS A 55 -12.72 12.77 17.75
N ALA A 56 -13.32 13.12 16.63
CA ALA A 56 -14.41 12.34 16.05
C ALA A 56 -13.99 10.89 15.74
N ALA A 57 -12.79 10.68 15.18
CA ALA A 57 -12.27 9.34 14.93
C ALA A 57 -12.08 8.54 16.23
N ILE A 58 -11.54 9.15 17.28
CA ILE A 58 -11.40 8.51 18.60
C ILE A 58 -12.75 8.13 19.19
N THR A 59 -13.73 9.05 19.14
CA THR A 59 -15.08 8.80 19.65
C THR A 59 -15.75 7.64 18.91
N ALA A 60 -15.64 7.60 17.58
CA ALA A 60 -16.21 6.51 16.78
C ALA A 60 -15.61 5.16 17.17
N ILE A 61 -14.28 5.07 17.32
CA ILE A 61 -13.58 3.84 17.74
C ILE A 61 -14.02 3.37 19.13
N ASN A 62 -14.26 4.29 20.06
CA ASN A 62 -14.65 3.96 21.44
C ASN A 62 -16.15 3.71 21.62
N THR A 63 -16.96 3.85 20.58
CA THR A 63 -18.41 3.61 20.64
C THR A 63 -18.68 2.20 20.13
N ASP A 64 -19.00 1.26 21.02
CA ASP A 64 -19.13 -0.17 20.71
C ASP A 64 -20.13 -0.47 19.57
N ASP A 65 -21.21 0.31 19.49
CA ASP A 65 -22.23 0.20 18.43
C ASP A 65 -21.72 0.61 17.04
N CYS A 66 -20.64 1.39 16.95
CA CYS A 66 -20.05 1.85 15.70
C CYS A 66 -19.02 0.88 15.11
N ASN A 67 -18.70 -0.21 15.81
CA ASN A 67 -17.64 -1.16 15.45
C ASN A 67 -18.19 -2.49 14.91
N GLN A 68 -19.50 -2.63 14.76
CA GLN A 68 -20.17 -3.81 14.22
C GLN A 68 -20.70 -3.54 12.81
N TYR A 69 -20.86 -4.59 11.99
CA TYR A 69 -21.31 -4.52 10.58
C TYR A 69 -22.81 -4.35 10.42
#